data_AF-A0A250VTP1-F1
#
_entry.id   AF-A0A250VTP1-F1
#
_cell.length_a   1.000
_cell.length_b   1.000
_cell.length_c   1.000
_cell.angle_alpha   90.00
_cell.angle_beta   90.00
_cell.angle_gamma   90.00
#
_symmetry.space_group_name_H-M   'P 1'
#
loop_
_entity.id
_entity.type
_entity.pdbx_description
1 polymer ?
#
loop_
_entity_poly.entity_id
_entity_poly.type
_entity_poly.pdbx_seq_one_letter_code
_entity_poly.pdbx_strand_id
1 'polypeptide(L)' 'MENPIQRYSIGDRTTGLAYGTDGSLELLIQNDEPSEGQANWLPASTGFFILVLRTYQPGKALLDGSYEMPPITTADPL' A
#
# COMPACT_ATOMS: atom_id res chain seq x y z
N MET A 1 -12.40 2.16 8.47
CA MET A 1 -12.64 1.37 9.70
C MET A 1 -11.64 1.82 10.74
N GLU A 2 -12.00 1.84 12.02
CA GLU A 2 -11.00 2.06 13.07
C GLU A 2 -10.00 0.90 13.11
N ASN A 3 -8.72 1.20 13.38
CA ASN A 3 -7.66 0.21 13.51
C ASN A 3 -6.65 0.61 14.60
N PRO A 4 -5.94 -0.35 15.23
CA PRO A 4 -5.10 -0.09 16.40
C PRO A 4 -3.96 0.91 16.19
N ILE A 5 -3.49 1.06 14.95
CA ILE A 5 -2.36 1.94 14.59
C ILE A 5 -2.82 3.26 13.96
N GLN A 6 -4.13 3.50 13.89
CA GLN A 6 -4.76 4.67 13.28
C GLN A 6 -4.25 4.98 11.86
N ARG A 7 -3.95 3.95 11.07
CA ARG A 7 -3.44 4.07 9.70
C ARG A 7 -4.56 3.90 8.69
N TYR A 8 -4.74 4.89 7.82
CA TYR A 8 -5.78 4.91 6.78
C TYR A 8 -5.24 5.20 5.38
N SER A 9 -3.93 5.44 5.30
CA SER A 9 -3.17 5.68 4.08
C SER A 9 -1.72 5.31 4.34
N ILE A 10 -1.03 4.89 3.29
CA ILE A 10 0.41 4.63 3.30
C ILE A 10 1.01 5.22 2.03
N GLY A 11 2.21 5.76 2.12
CA GLY A 11 2.89 6.39 0.98
C GLY A 11 4.27 6.90 1.35
N ASP A 12 4.88 7.67 0.45
CA ASP A 12 6.24 8.21 0.54
C ASP A 12 6.56 8.97 1.84
N ARG A 13 5.54 9.51 2.52
CA ARG A 13 5.67 10.23 3.80
C ARG A 13 5.53 9.34 5.03
N THR A 14 5.25 8.05 4.87
CA THR A 14 5.14 7.10 5.98
C THR A 14 6.54 6.78 6.52
N THR A 15 6.77 7.07 7.80
CA THR A 15 8.03 6.74 8.46
C THR A 15 8.22 5.22 8.56
N GLY A 16 9.41 4.74 8.22
CA GLY A 16 9.81 3.35 8.46
C GLY A 16 9.37 2.35 7.39
N LEU A 17 9.02 2.79 6.18
CA LEU A 17 8.80 1.89 5.05
C LEU A 17 10.03 1.01 4.79
N ALA A 18 9.78 -0.28 4.58
CA ALA A 18 10.80 -1.26 4.21
C ALA A 18 10.79 -1.44 2.69
N TYR A 19 11.94 -1.25 2.04
CA TYR A 19 12.05 -1.43 0.60
C TYR A 19 12.78 -2.74 0.30
N GLY A 20 12.40 -3.38 -0.81
CA GLY A 20 13.13 -4.51 -1.37
C GLY A 20 14.54 -4.10 -1.80
N THR A 21 15.43 -5.08 -1.95
CA THR A 21 16.82 -4.82 -2.39
C THR A 21 16.92 -4.24 -3.80
N ASP A 22 15.87 -4.40 -4.61
CA ASP A 22 15.70 -3.82 -5.94
C ASP A 22 15.05 -2.42 -5.91
N GLY A 23 14.75 -1.89 -4.72
CA GLY A 23 14.08 -0.62 -4.52
C GLY A 23 12.55 -0.70 -4.63
N SER A 24 11.98 -1.89 -4.79
CA SER A 24 10.52 -2.07 -4.80
C SER A 24 9.90 -1.77 -3.43
N LEU A 25 8.62 -1.38 -3.45
CA LEU A 25 7.80 -1.24 -2.25
C LEU A 25 6.59 -2.18 -2.40
N GLU A 26 6.55 -3.21 -1.57
CA GLU A 26 5.40 -4.10 -1.45
C GLU A 26 4.55 -3.67 -0.26
N LEU A 27 3.22 -3.63 -0.44
CA LEU A 27 2.27 -3.23 0.60
C LEU A 27 1.31 -4.37 0.90
N LEU A 28 1.23 -4.79 2.17
CA LEU A 28 0.20 -5.72 2.63
C LEU A 28 -1.09 -4.98 2.96
N ILE A 29 -2.18 -5.35 2.29
CA ILE A 29 -3.50 -4.74 2.46
C ILE A 29 -4.44 -5.80 3.01
N GLN A 30 -4.61 -5.84 4.33
CA GLN A 30 -5.40 -6.86 5.02
C GLN A 30 -5.89 -6.38 6.38
N ASN A 31 -6.84 -7.11 6.96
CA ASN A 31 -7.44 -6.75 8.25
C ASN A 31 -6.52 -7.01 9.44
N ASP A 32 -5.92 -8.21 9.48
CA ASP A 32 -5.09 -8.65 10.59
C ASP A 32 -3.66 -8.11 10.47
N GLU A 33 -3.06 -7.84 11.62
CA GLU A 33 -1.66 -7.41 11.68
C GLU A 33 -0.73 -8.53 11.18
N PRO A 34 0.16 -8.25 10.21
CA PRO A 34 1.11 -9.25 9.72
C PRO A 34 2.21 -9.54 10.76
N SER A 35 2.63 -10.81 10.83
CA SER A 35 3.69 -11.28 11.74
C SER A 35 5.07 -10.68 11.44
N GLU A 36 5.31 -10.28 10.20
CA GLU A 36 6.56 -9.70 9.72
C GLU A 36 6.73 -8.22 10.10
N GLY A 37 5.67 -7.60 10.63
CA GLY A 37 5.68 -6.25 11.17
C GLY A 37 4.86 -5.23 10.36
N GLN A 38 4.66 -4.07 10.96
CA GLN A 38 3.66 -3.08 10.51
C GLN A 38 4.18 -2.09 9.46
N ALA A 39 5.46 -2.15 9.07
CA ALA A 39 6.12 -1.14 8.23
C ALA A 39 5.32 -0.84 6.96
N ASN A 40 5.04 -1.89 6.19
CA ASN A 40 4.37 -1.80 4.88
C ASN A 40 2.91 -2.28 4.90
N TRP A 41 2.30 -2.30 6.09
CA TRP A 41 0.93 -2.77 6.24
C TRP A 41 -0.07 -1.62 6.18
N LEU A 42 -1.15 -1.81 5.42
CA LEU A 42 -2.32 -0.95 5.41
C LEU A 42 -3.54 -1.75 5.92
N PRO A 43 -4.04 -1.45 7.14
CA PRO A 43 -5.24 -2.07 7.66
C PRO A 43 -6.44 -1.86 6.72
N ALA A 44 -7.11 -2.94 6.36
CA ALA A 44 -8.26 -2.94 5.47
C ALA A 44 -9.44 -3.73 6.06
N SER A 45 -10.65 -3.44 5.55
CA SER A 45 -11.86 -4.11 6.01
C SER A 45 -11.93 -5.53 5.47
N THR A 46 -12.47 -6.47 6.27
CA THR A 46 -12.90 -7.78 5.78
C THR A 46 -14.12 -7.68 4.86
N GLY A 47 -14.87 -6.57 4.93
CA GLY A 47 -15.91 -6.21 3.99
C GLY A 47 -15.38 -5.45 2.78
N PHE A 48 -16.29 -4.96 1.94
CA PHE A 48 -15.94 -4.16 0.77
C PHE A 48 -15.11 -2.92 1.13
N PHE A 49 -14.05 -2.66 0.36
CA PHE A 49 -13.26 -1.44 0.41
C PHE A 49 -12.79 -1.03 -0.99
N ILE A 50 -12.38 0.23 -1.11
CA ILE A 50 -11.81 0.79 -2.34
C ILE A 50 -10.40 1.29 -2.03
N LEU A 51 -9.47 0.99 -2.92
CA LEU A 51 -8.12 1.56 -2.89
C LEU A 51 -8.06 2.76 -3.83
N VAL A 52 -7.47 3.85 -3.34
CA VAL A 52 -7.32 5.09 -4.10
C VAL A 52 -5.85 5.48 -4.10
N LEU A 53 -5.19 5.37 -5.25
CA LEU A 53 -3.86 5.95 -5.44
C LEU A 53 -3.99 7.47 -5.60
N ARG A 54 -3.17 8.22 -4.86
CA ARG A 54 -3.02 9.67 -5.03
C ARG A 54 -1.60 10.01 -5.40
N THR A 55 -1.45 10.86 -6.40
CA THR A 55 -0.16 11.37 -6.85
C THR A 55 -0.16 12.89 -6.73
N TYR A 56 0.93 13.46 -6.22
CA TYR A 56 1.09 14.89 -6.04
C TYR A 56 2.13 15.38 -7.03
N GLN A 57 1.73 16.28 -7.93
CA GLN A 57 2.56 16.70 -9.08
C GLN A 57 3.01 15.49 -9.94
N PRO A 58 2.06 14.74 -10.52
CA PRO A 58 2.39 13.56 -11.32
C PRO A 58 3.28 13.92 -12.52
N GLY A 59 4.27 13.07 -12.79
CA GLY A 59 5.06 13.15 -14.00
C GLY A 59 4.24 12.84 -15.26
N LYS A 60 4.85 13.10 -16.42
CA LYS A 60 4.21 12.95 -17.74
C LYS A 60 3.55 11.57 -17.95
N ALA A 61 4.20 10.48 -17.55
CA ALA A 61 3.69 9.12 -17.76
C ALA A 61 2.33 8.85 -17.08
N LEU A 62 2.11 9.45 -15.90
CA LEU A 62 0.82 9.36 -15.22
C LEU A 62 -0.24 10.24 -15.89
N LEU A 63 0.16 11.38 -16.46
CA LEU A 63 -0.75 12.32 -17.12
C LEU A 63 -1.20 11.83 -18.50
N ASP A 64 -0.34 11.14 -19.23
CA ASP A 64 -0.66 10.57 -20.55
C ASP A 64 -1.09 9.10 -20.50
N GLY A 65 -1.15 8.50 -19.31
CA GLY A 65 -1.65 7.14 -19.09
C GLY A 65 -0.67 6.03 -19.47
N SER A 66 0.59 6.35 -19.79
CA SER A 66 1.63 5.35 -20.07
C SER A 66 2.24 4.72 -18.81
N TYR A 67 1.97 5.27 -17.63
CA TYR A 67 2.39 4.67 -16.37
C TYR A 67 1.63 3.36 -16.10
N GLU A 68 2.38 2.27 -15.97
CA GLU A 68 1.83 0.99 -15.56
C GLU A 68 1.64 0.95 -14.04
N MET A 69 0.38 0.87 -13.62
CA MET A 69 0.04 0.74 -12.21
C MET A 69 0.52 -0.60 -11.66
N PRO A 70 1.17 -0.62 -10.47
CA PRO A 70 1.49 -1.87 -9.80
C PRO A 70 0.22 -2.72 -9.62
N PRO A 71 0.31 -4.04 -9.86
CA PRO A 71 -0.84 -4.91 -9.73
C PRO A 71 -1.27 -5.01 -8.26
N ILE A 72 -2.57 -5.24 -8.05
CA ILE A 72 -3.10 -5.71 -6.78
C ILE A 72 -3.31 -7.20 -6.92
N THR A 73 -2.58 -7.99 -6.15
CA THR A 73 -2.67 -9.45 -6.15
C THR A 73 -3.15 -9.94 -4.79
N THR A 74 -3.74 -11.12 -4.76
CA THR A 74 -3.95 -11.83 -3.51
C THR A 74 -2.59 -12.20 -2.95
N ALA A 75 -2.32 -11.84 -1.69
CA ALA A 75 -1.17 -12.37 -0.98
C ALA A 75 -1.33 -13.89 -0.86
N ASP A 76 -0.23 -14.63 -1.00
CA ASP A 76 -0.24 -16.06 -0.71
C ASP A 76 -0.65 -16.25 0.76
N PRO A 77 -1.49 -17.26 1.07
CA PRO A 77 -1.83 -17.55 2.45
C PRO A 77 -0.55 -17.90 3.21
N LEU A 78 -0.28 -17.13 4.27
CA LEU A 78 0.77 -17.41 5.26
C LEU A 78 0.56 -18.76 5.94
#